data_AF-A0A971F9V1-F1
#
_entry.id   AF-A0A971F9V1-F1
#
_cell.length_a   1.000
_cell.length_b   1.000
_cell.length_c   1.000
_cell.angle_alpha   90.00
_cell.angle_beta   90.00
_cell.angle_gamma   90.00
#
_symmetry.space_group_name_H-M   'P 1'
#
loop_
_entity.id
_entity.type
_entity.pdbx_description
1 polymer ?
#
loop_
_entity_poly.entity_id
_entity_poly.type
_entity_poly.pdbx_seq_one_letter_code
_entity_poly.pdbx_strand_id
1 'polypeptide(L)'
;MKPVTKRLAATFAVFLALPLAVSAPAGAWETKSMQAVGAMAMQMLKGDYSDVFRPGGAVGPNFEKDVLAGARDGYRKLGDSVPLGSDAEVVEAIANEIALLRAARDYGPTPYFAYRMGLLGSLAANAVLPFGFAWTGEDKALRQRMVADIEKNINSYSFSPTTGRLQILCDAQAYFRTRQSFLDEDKAMIRHDYQLGRGYEGFLRQGGPAYFTKTVEAVADVWNTVLNNDSVCPSPLPRPSDRALTWYFVSEMEFLVAVKDSVRQAQAVYENFEKVNPRIPESYVRAGDIFYAHASREARERGVLEWQKAYSLGGPGRSEVGKKLSAHFITEGRFFLDKAGKPGAEDTDLPNALNAFERGLDFDRTNAEVATLIEETNKAIIARNERLETTINIIANGEKIRAEADNFRDRKDYANAIKTYRQAIGFFEAVDSEFKEQENTAKENVRRLRKAIGDVINDILDAASAAIDEGDRSKDSNRFEDAIAKYDQVATIVSVIPDDERQSVKEDKDKLVELAATKKEEAKVAKIRYEQAMQEQAAAATAAPGGAAPAPAPAPAPAPPAQ
;
A
#
# COMPACT_ATOMS: atom_id res chain seq x y z
N MET A 1 1.03 -28.96 -59.94
CA MET A 1 -0.40 -29.28 -59.69
C MET A 1 -0.48 -30.35 -58.62
N LYS A 2 -1.23 -30.05 -57.55
CA LYS A 2 -1.55 -30.78 -56.32
C LYS A 2 -0.44 -31.04 -55.26
N PRO A 3 -0.73 -30.80 -53.95
CA PRO A 3 0.25 -30.24 -53.02
C PRO A 3 0.25 -30.88 -51.60
N VAL A 4 1.03 -30.28 -50.66
CA VAL A 4 0.78 -30.18 -49.19
C VAL A 4 0.99 -31.47 -48.35
N THR A 5 1.74 -31.56 -47.23
CA THR A 5 2.52 -30.63 -46.38
C THR A 5 3.38 -31.41 -45.36
N LYS A 6 4.58 -30.90 -45.10
CA LYS A 6 5.32 -30.72 -43.82
C LYS A 6 4.92 -31.54 -42.56
N ARG A 7 5.93 -32.12 -41.89
CA ARG A 7 6.50 -31.72 -40.57
C ARG A 7 7.59 -32.73 -40.15
N LEU A 8 8.86 -32.34 -40.13
CA LEU A 8 9.63 -31.75 -39.02
C LEU A 8 10.01 -32.75 -37.92
N ALA A 9 11.32 -33.01 -37.87
CA ALA A 9 12.04 -33.91 -36.99
C ALA A 9 12.08 -33.39 -35.53
N ALA A 10 12.11 -34.33 -34.59
CA ALA A 10 12.55 -34.08 -33.22
C ALA A 10 13.43 -35.25 -32.76
N THR A 11 14.71 -34.94 -32.63
CA THR A 11 15.81 -35.78 -32.17
C THR A 11 15.65 -36.07 -30.67
N PHE A 12 15.57 -37.34 -30.28
CA PHE A 12 15.55 -37.76 -28.87
C PHE A 12 17.00 -37.89 -28.36
N ALA A 13 17.43 -36.96 -27.50
CA ALA A 13 18.64 -37.09 -26.71
C ALA A 13 18.29 -37.68 -25.33
N VAL A 14 18.76 -38.89 -25.07
CA VAL A 14 18.64 -39.58 -23.78
C VAL A 14 19.68 -39.00 -22.82
N PHE A 15 19.23 -38.14 -21.89
CA PHE A 15 20.03 -37.76 -20.73
C PHE A 15 19.81 -38.79 -19.61
N LEU A 16 20.85 -39.54 -19.31
CA LEU A 16 20.96 -40.42 -18.14
C LEU A 16 21.00 -39.52 -16.89
N ALA A 17 19.87 -39.33 -16.22
CA ALA A 17 19.82 -38.68 -14.92
C ALA A 17 20.24 -39.68 -13.83
N LEU A 18 21.48 -39.58 -13.38
CA LEU A 18 21.90 -40.14 -12.08
C LEU A 18 21.15 -39.36 -10.99
N PRO A 19 20.39 -40.00 -10.09
CA PRO A 19 19.85 -39.31 -8.93
C PRO A 19 21.01 -39.09 -7.94
N LEU A 20 21.47 -37.83 -7.84
CA LEU A 20 22.22 -37.35 -6.68
C LEU A 20 21.31 -37.50 -5.46
N ALA A 21 21.53 -38.57 -4.69
CA ALA A 21 20.91 -38.75 -3.39
C ALA A 21 21.43 -37.65 -2.46
N VAL A 22 20.66 -36.57 -2.36
CA VAL A 22 20.79 -35.60 -1.28
C VAL A 22 20.51 -36.38 0.01
N SER A 23 21.56 -36.65 0.78
CA SER A 23 21.46 -37.33 2.07
C SER A 23 20.62 -36.48 3.02
N ALA A 24 19.34 -36.83 3.15
CA ALA A 24 18.47 -36.24 4.15
C ALA A 24 19.09 -36.50 5.54
N PRO A 25 19.08 -35.50 6.45
CA PRO A 25 19.67 -35.66 7.77
C PRO A 25 18.83 -36.66 8.59
N ALA A 26 19.30 -37.90 8.72
CA ALA A 26 18.59 -38.99 9.40
C ALA A 26 18.32 -38.67 10.89
N GLY A 27 17.07 -38.56 11.31
CA GLY A 27 16.66 -38.54 12.74
C GLY A 27 16.98 -39.87 13.43
N ALA A 28 16.90 -39.99 14.76
CA ALA A 28 16.93 -41.32 15.42
C ALA A 28 15.62 -42.07 15.15
N TRP A 29 14.56 -41.31 14.97
CA TRP A 29 13.28 -41.75 14.47
C TRP A 29 13.01 -40.86 13.25
N GLU A 30 12.63 -41.45 12.13
CA GLU A 30 12.20 -40.68 10.96
C GLU A 30 10.75 -40.19 11.18
N THR A 31 10.22 -39.50 10.17
CA THR A 31 8.92 -38.81 10.24
C THR A 31 7.79 -39.68 10.80
N LYS A 32 7.66 -40.92 10.33
CA LYS A 32 6.53 -41.78 10.67
C LYS A 32 6.68 -42.38 12.06
N SER A 33 7.88 -42.81 12.48
CA SER A 33 8.06 -43.30 13.84
C SER A 33 7.94 -42.21 14.88
N MET A 34 8.42 -40.98 14.63
CA MET A 34 8.18 -39.88 15.57
C MET A 34 6.70 -39.51 15.69
N GLN A 35 5.93 -39.59 14.62
CA GLN A 35 4.48 -39.39 14.69
C GLN A 35 3.82 -40.46 15.55
N ALA A 36 4.22 -41.73 15.41
CA ALA A 36 3.71 -42.82 16.25
C ALA A 36 4.08 -42.62 17.72
N VAL A 37 5.34 -42.29 18.01
CA VAL A 37 5.82 -42.00 19.38
C VAL A 37 5.04 -40.83 19.99
N GLY A 38 4.94 -39.71 19.26
CA GLY A 38 4.23 -38.52 19.73
C GLY A 38 2.74 -38.75 19.94
N ALA A 39 2.07 -39.47 19.04
CA ALA A 39 0.66 -39.80 19.18
C ALA A 39 0.38 -40.66 20.42
N MET A 40 1.21 -41.68 20.66
CA MET A 40 1.06 -42.54 21.84
C MET A 40 1.38 -41.80 23.14
N ALA A 41 2.41 -40.94 23.15
CA ALA A 41 2.74 -40.12 24.30
C ALA A 41 1.61 -39.11 24.64
N MET A 42 0.98 -38.52 23.62
CA MET A 42 -0.21 -37.68 23.83
C MET A 42 -1.37 -38.50 24.40
N GLN A 43 -1.59 -39.73 23.92
CA GLN A 43 -2.64 -40.61 24.44
C GLN A 43 -2.46 -40.91 25.93
N MET A 44 -1.21 -41.07 26.40
CA MET A 44 -0.92 -41.23 27.83
C MET A 44 -1.29 -39.98 28.64
N LEU A 45 -1.04 -38.78 28.10
CA LEU A 45 -1.30 -37.51 28.78
C LEU A 45 -2.76 -37.08 28.76
N LYS A 46 -3.56 -37.54 27.80
CA LYS A 46 -4.96 -37.12 27.62
C LYS A 46 -5.83 -37.36 28.86
N GLY A 47 -5.51 -38.38 29.66
CA GLY A 47 -6.20 -38.66 30.92
C GLY A 47 -6.00 -37.56 31.96
N ASP A 48 -4.75 -37.09 32.10
CA ASP A 48 -4.36 -36.15 33.17
C ASP A 48 -4.50 -34.67 32.75
N TYR A 49 -4.46 -34.38 31.45
CA TYR A 49 -4.45 -33.01 30.90
C TYR A 49 -5.55 -32.78 29.86
N SER A 50 -6.76 -33.29 30.10
CA SER A 50 -7.82 -33.28 29.09
C SER A 50 -8.19 -31.87 28.57
N ASP A 51 -8.04 -30.81 29.39
CA ASP A 51 -8.31 -29.42 29.00
C ASP A 51 -7.22 -28.80 28.11
N VAL A 52 -6.00 -29.34 28.16
CA VAL A 52 -4.88 -28.93 27.30
C VAL A 52 -5.02 -29.57 25.92
N PHE A 53 -5.51 -30.80 25.80
CA PHE A 53 -5.57 -31.51 24.53
C PHE A 53 -6.91 -31.41 23.78
N ARG A 54 -7.89 -30.63 24.28
CA ARG A 54 -9.21 -30.45 23.62
C ARG A 54 -9.17 -29.39 22.50
N PRO A 55 -9.89 -29.59 21.38
CA PRO A 55 -10.13 -28.53 20.40
C PRO A 55 -10.81 -27.31 21.06
N GLY A 56 -10.13 -26.17 21.08
CA GLY A 56 -10.60 -24.96 21.77
C GLY A 56 -10.26 -24.88 23.27
N GLY A 57 -9.44 -25.78 23.79
CA GLY A 57 -8.84 -25.70 25.12
C GLY A 57 -7.86 -24.53 25.25
N ALA A 58 -7.17 -24.42 26.40
CA ALA A 58 -6.31 -23.29 26.75
C ALA A 58 -5.22 -22.96 25.70
N VAL A 59 -4.84 -23.96 24.90
CA VAL A 59 -3.79 -23.94 23.86
C VAL A 59 -4.34 -23.74 22.43
N GLY A 60 -5.66 -23.69 22.24
CA GLY A 60 -6.32 -23.52 20.95
C GLY A 60 -6.58 -24.83 20.14
N PRO A 61 -7.27 -24.73 18.99
CA PRO A 61 -7.81 -25.89 18.26
C PRO A 61 -6.77 -26.74 17.52
N ASN A 62 -5.53 -26.26 17.35
CA ASN A 62 -4.49 -26.91 16.54
C ASN A 62 -3.33 -27.49 17.36
N PHE A 63 -3.45 -27.58 18.69
CA PHE A 63 -2.34 -27.97 19.56
C PHE A 63 -1.72 -29.32 19.19
N GLU A 64 -2.52 -30.39 19.09
CA GLU A 64 -2.02 -31.72 18.71
C GLU A 64 -1.31 -31.71 17.35
N LYS A 65 -1.88 -30.97 16.39
CA LYS A 65 -1.30 -30.83 15.03
C LYS A 65 0.07 -30.16 15.08
N ASP A 66 0.22 -29.13 15.90
CA ASP A 66 1.47 -28.37 16.02
C ASP A 66 2.53 -29.15 16.81
N VAL A 67 2.15 -29.88 17.87
CA VAL A 67 3.03 -30.85 18.56
C VAL A 67 3.55 -31.91 17.58
N LEU A 68 2.66 -32.53 16.80
CA LEU A 68 3.07 -33.55 15.83
C LEU A 68 3.94 -32.97 14.71
N ALA A 69 3.69 -31.73 14.29
CA ALA A 69 4.54 -31.03 13.32
C ALA A 69 5.95 -30.82 13.88
N GLY A 70 6.08 -30.37 15.13
CA GLY A 70 7.37 -30.23 15.81
C GLY A 70 8.10 -31.56 15.97
N ALA A 71 7.41 -32.61 16.39
CA ALA A 71 8.00 -33.95 16.54
C ALA A 71 8.53 -34.49 15.21
N ARG A 72 7.82 -34.24 14.12
CA ARG A 72 8.24 -34.59 12.76
C ARG A 72 9.46 -33.79 12.31
N ASP A 73 9.44 -32.47 12.48
CA ASP A 73 10.51 -31.60 11.99
C ASP A 73 11.82 -31.82 12.77
N GLY A 74 11.69 -32.29 14.03
CA GLY A 74 12.74 -32.91 14.81
C GLY A 74 13.71 -31.94 15.49
N TYR A 75 14.44 -32.44 16.50
CA TYR A 75 15.25 -31.63 17.42
C TYR A 75 16.27 -30.68 16.76
N ARG A 76 16.70 -30.95 15.52
CA ARG A 76 17.63 -30.08 14.78
C ARG A 76 17.07 -28.68 14.53
N LYS A 77 15.74 -28.53 14.54
CA LYS A 77 15.09 -27.21 14.43
C LYS A 77 15.27 -26.33 15.67
N LEU A 78 15.77 -26.88 16.79
CA LEU A 78 16.22 -26.07 17.93
C LEU A 78 17.46 -25.22 17.57
N GLY A 79 18.11 -25.50 16.44
CA GLY A 79 19.19 -24.71 15.86
C GLY A 79 20.56 -24.99 16.48
N ASP A 80 21.59 -24.35 15.91
CA ASP A 80 23.00 -24.53 16.31
C ASP A 80 23.32 -23.94 17.69
N SER A 81 22.40 -23.17 18.27
CA SER A 81 22.54 -22.58 19.60
C SER A 81 22.37 -23.58 20.73
N VAL A 82 21.86 -24.78 20.45
CA VAL A 82 21.75 -25.86 21.44
C VAL A 82 22.95 -26.78 21.28
N PRO A 83 23.88 -26.83 22.27
CA PRO A 83 25.01 -27.74 22.20
C PRO A 83 24.52 -29.19 22.31
N LEU A 84 24.86 -29.98 21.31
CA LEU A 84 24.50 -31.40 21.20
C LEU A 84 25.75 -32.19 20.78
N GLY A 85 26.87 -32.00 21.46
CA GLY A 85 28.17 -32.63 21.14
C GLY A 85 28.46 -33.90 21.96
N SER A 86 27.70 -34.14 23.03
CA SER A 86 27.83 -35.33 23.88
C SER A 86 26.49 -35.74 24.49
N ASP A 87 26.41 -36.96 25.02
CA ASP A 87 25.19 -37.46 25.69
C ASP A 87 24.83 -36.61 26.91
N ALA A 88 25.83 -36.07 27.63
CA ALA A 88 25.61 -35.17 28.76
C ALA A 88 24.99 -33.83 28.32
N GLU A 89 25.51 -33.24 27.24
CA GLU A 89 24.97 -32.01 26.64
C GLU A 89 23.56 -32.19 26.10
N VAL A 90 23.24 -33.36 25.52
CA VAL A 90 21.87 -33.70 25.09
C VAL A 90 20.90 -33.69 26.26
N VAL A 91 21.26 -34.32 27.39
CA VAL A 91 20.40 -34.36 28.57
C VAL A 91 20.26 -32.96 29.19
N GLU A 92 21.33 -32.16 29.19
CA GLU A 92 21.27 -30.76 29.60
C GLU A 92 20.36 -29.92 28.69
N ALA A 93 20.42 -30.14 27.37
CA ALA A 93 19.54 -29.48 26.41
C ALA A 93 18.07 -29.84 26.65
N ILE A 94 17.76 -31.09 26.98
CA ILE A 94 16.41 -31.52 27.38
C ILE A 94 15.96 -30.78 28.64
N ALA A 95 16.81 -30.70 29.67
CA ALA A 95 16.50 -29.99 30.91
C ALA A 95 16.26 -28.48 30.68
N ASN A 96 17.11 -27.84 29.87
CA ASN A 96 17.00 -26.42 29.52
C ASN A 96 15.73 -26.13 28.72
N GLU A 97 15.36 -27.00 27.79
CA GLU A 97 14.14 -26.86 27.00
C GLU A 97 12.89 -27.08 27.86
N ILE A 98 12.89 -28.04 28.78
CA ILE A 98 11.83 -28.21 29.78
C ILE A 98 11.66 -26.92 30.59
N ALA A 99 12.75 -26.38 31.14
CA ALA A 99 12.74 -25.15 31.92
C ALA A 99 12.21 -23.95 31.10
N LEU A 100 12.65 -23.84 29.85
CA LEU A 100 12.21 -22.78 28.94
C LEU A 100 10.72 -22.86 28.65
N LEU A 101 10.20 -24.05 28.29
CA LEU A 101 8.78 -24.22 27.97
C LEU A 101 7.90 -24.07 29.21
N ARG A 102 8.33 -24.56 30.37
CA ARG A 102 7.62 -24.31 31.63
C ARG A 102 7.44 -22.82 31.90
N ALA A 103 8.51 -22.04 31.74
CA ALA A 103 8.43 -20.58 31.93
C ALA A 103 7.64 -19.87 30.82
N ALA A 104 7.76 -20.31 29.57
CA ALA A 104 7.00 -19.75 28.45
C ALA A 104 5.49 -19.97 28.62
N ARG A 105 5.08 -21.09 29.23
CA ARG A 105 3.68 -21.41 29.51
C ARG A 105 3.01 -20.40 30.43
N ASP A 106 3.75 -19.75 31.34
CA ASP A 106 3.21 -18.69 32.21
C ASP A 106 2.68 -17.49 31.41
N TYR A 107 3.14 -17.33 30.17
CA TYR A 107 2.67 -16.30 29.23
C TYR A 107 1.50 -16.75 28.35
N GLY A 108 0.98 -17.95 28.61
CA GLY A 108 -0.10 -18.59 27.85
C GLY A 108 0.45 -19.52 26.76
N PRO A 109 -0.14 -20.71 26.58
CA PRO A 109 0.29 -21.62 25.54
C PRO A 109 -0.16 -21.15 24.15
N THR A 110 0.73 -21.33 23.18
CA THR A 110 0.55 -20.87 21.79
C THR A 110 0.83 -22.00 20.78
N PRO A 111 0.51 -21.80 19.49
CA PRO A 111 0.92 -22.74 18.43
C PRO A 111 2.42 -23.03 18.42
N TYR A 112 3.26 -22.05 18.75
CA TYR A 112 4.71 -22.25 18.80
C TYR A 112 5.16 -23.03 20.04
N PHE A 113 4.53 -22.78 21.20
CA PHE A 113 4.73 -23.61 22.40
C PHE A 113 4.43 -25.09 22.10
N ALA A 114 3.32 -25.37 21.42
CA ALA A 114 2.94 -26.70 20.97
C ALA A 114 4.00 -27.32 20.04
N TYR A 115 4.43 -26.55 19.03
CA TYR A 115 5.49 -26.96 18.12
C TYR A 115 6.81 -27.29 18.85
N ARG A 116 7.20 -26.48 19.84
CA ARG A 116 8.40 -26.71 20.65
C ARG A 116 8.28 -27.91 21.59
N MET A 117 7.09 -28.19 22.13
CA MET A 117 6.82 -29.46 22.83
C MET A 117 7.11 -30.66 21.92
N GLY A 118 6.69 -30.61 20.66
CA GLY A 118 7.03 -31.63 19.66
C GLY A 118 8.54 -31.80 19.47
N LEU A 119 9.27 -30.70 19.32
CA LEU A 119 10.73 -30.69 19.18
C LEU A 119 11.44 -31.29 20.40
N LEU A 120 11.00 -30.92 21.60
CA LEU A 120 11.47 -31.50 22.85
C LEU A 120 11.20 -33.01 22.92
N GLY A 121 10.02 -33.45 22.47
CA GLY A 121 9.68 -34.88 22.37
C GLY A 121 10.62 -35.62 21.42
N SER A 122 10.94 -35.02 20.26
CA SER A 122 11.96 -35.58 19.36
C SER A 122 13.33 -35.67 20.06
N LEU A 123 13.76 -34.62 20.76
CA LEU A 123 15.05 -34.61 21.46
C LEU A 123 15.14 -35.73 22.51
N ALA A 124 14.12 -35.86 23.36
CA ALA A 124 14.03 -36.92 24.37
C ALA A 124 13.96 -38.32 23.74
N ALA A 125 13.21 -38.48 22.65
CA ALA A 125 13.11 -39.74 21.94
C ALA A 125 14.45 -40.20 21.35
N ASN A 126 15.26 -39.25 20.85
CA ASN A 126 16.60 -39.53 20.33
C ASN A 126 17.59 -39.87 21.46
N ALA A 127 17.39 -39.33 22.67
CA ALA A 127 18.27 -39.62 23.81
C ALA A 127 18.08 -41.05 24.36
N VAL A 128 16.90 -41.65 24.19
CA VAL A 128 16.60 -43.00 24.69
C VAL A 128 16.94 -44.10 23.67
N LEU A 129 16.98 -43.79 22.38
CA LEU A 129 17.24 -44.78 21.33
C LEU A 129 18.75 -45.05 21.18
N PRO A 130 19.19 -46.32 21.04
CA PRO A 130 20.57 -46.66 20.68
C PRO A 130 20.96 -45.95 19.39
N PHE A 131 22.16 -45.38 19.34
CA PHE A 131 22.63 -44.57 18.20
C PHE A 131 21.71 -43.39 17.83
N GLY A 132 20.77 -42.99 18.69
CA GLY A 132 19.87 -41.89 18.41
C GLY A 132 20.62 -40.57 18.27
N PHE A 133 21.63 -40.38 19.12
CA PHE A 133 22.78 -39.51 18.87
C PHE A 133 23.98 -40.36 18.47
N ALA A 134 24.65 -39.95 17.39
CA ALA A 134 25.77 -40.67 16.81
C ALA A 134 26.92 -39.70 16.56
N TRP A 135 28.02 -39.90 17.28
CA TRP A 135 29.14 -38.97 17.32
C TRP A 135 30.21 -39.30 16.27
N THR A 136 30.45 -40.60 16.06
CA THR A 136 31.45 -41.08 15.10
C THR A 136 30.86 -41.27 13.69
N GLY A 137 31.71 -41.29 12.67
CA GLY A 137 31.28 -41.57 11.30
C GLY A 137 30.66 -42.96 11.12
N GLU A 138 31.23 -43.96 11.81
CA GLU A 138 30.71 -45.33 11.81
C GLU A 138 29.31 -45.41 12.45
N ASP A 139 29.13 -44.77 13.62
CA ASP A 139 27.84 -44.74 14.30
C ASP A 139 26.78 -44.02 13.47
N LYS A 140 27.15 -42.96 12.73
CA LYS A 140 26.22 -42.26 11.82
C LYS A 140 25.74 -43.17 10.69
N ALA A 141 26.63 -43.95 10.09
CA ALA A 141 26.27 -44.90 9.03
C ALA A 141 25.45 -46.08 9.57
N LEU A 142 25.74 -46.55 10.78
CA LEU A 142 24.94 -47.58 11.45
C LEU A 142 23.55 -47.06 11.82
N ARG A 143 23.46 -45.87 12.39
CA ARG A 143 22.18 -45.18 12.70
C ARG A 143 21.29 -45.13 11.47
N GLN A 144 21.78 -44.67 10.32
CA GLN A 144 20.96 -44.57 9.10
C GLN A 144 20.31 -45.92 8.72
N ARG A 145 21.07 -47.01 8.80
CA ARG A 145 20.57 -48.37 8.51
C ARG A 145 19.56 -48.83 9.56
N MET A 146 19.90 -48.65 10.84
CA MET A 146 19.04 -48.99 11.97
C MET A 146 17.67 -48.30 11.89
N VAL A 147 17.68 -46.99 11.69
CA VAL A 147 16.47 -46.17 11.65
C VAL A 147 15.60 -46.53 10.45
N ALA A 148 16.21 -46.78 9.28
CA ALA A 148 15.47 -47.23 8.09
C ALA A 148 14.77 -48.58 8.32
N ASP A 149 15.38 -49.48 9.08
CA ASP A 149 14.75 -50.77 9.39
C ASP A 149 13.66 -50.65 10.46
N ILE A 150 13.85 -49.79 11.47
CA ILE A 150 12.80 -49.46 12.44
C ILE A 150 11.57 -48.88 11.73
N GLU A 151 11.75 -47.96 10.78
CA GLU A 151 10.66 -47.35 10.00
C GLU A 151 9.82 -48.36 9.21
N LYS A 152 10.47 -49.37 8.62
CA LYS A 152 9.77 -50.45 7.92
C LYS A 152 8.90 -51.28 8.86
N ASN A 153 9.33 -51.42 10.11
CA ASN A 153 8.72 -52.31 11.09
C ASN A 153 7.84 -51.62 12.13
N ILE A 154 7.82 -50.28 12.19
CA ILE A 154 7.10 -49.51 13.22
C ILE A 154 5.61 -49.85 13.33
N ASN A 155 4.96 -50.22 12.22
CA ASN A 155 3.53 -50.59 12.19
C ASN A 155 3.24 -51.89 12.95
N SER A 156 4.25 -52.72 13.18
CA SER A 156 4.14 -53.96 13.96
C SER A 156 4.32 -53.73 15.47
N TYR A 157 4.71 -52.52 15.89
CA TYR A 157 4.99 -52.25 17.28
C TYR A 157 3.69 -52.00 18.02
N SER A 158 3.49 -52.70 19.12
CA SER A 158 2.42 -52.44 20.06
C SER A 158 2.94 -51.61 21.22
N PHE A 159 2.12 -50.66 21.68
CA PHE A 159 2.42 -49.89 22.88
C PHE A 159 1.67 -50.47 24.08
N SER A 160 2.38 -50.66 25.18
CA SER A 160 1.80 -50.99 26.48
C SER A 160 2.68 -50.35 27.56
N PRO A 161 2.14 -49.42 28.39
CA PRO A 161 2.95 -48.73 29.40
C PRO A 161 3.59 -49.74 30.36
N THR A 162 4.90 -49.62 30.57
CA THR A 162 5.63 -50.38 31.60
C THR A 162 5.44 -49.77 32.98
N THR A 163 5.22 -48.45 33.05
CA THR A 163 4.91 -47.73 34.28
C THR A 163 3.46 -47.22 34.29
N GLY A 164 2.74 -47.47 35.38
CA GLY A 164 1.33 -47.05 35.52
C GLY A 164 1.12 -45.57 35.88
N ARG A 165 2.18 -44.78 36.07
CA ARG A 165 2.12 -43.35 36.39
C ARG A 165 3.21 -42.58 35.67
N LEU A 166 2.86 -41.39 35.17
CA LEU A 166 3.81 -40.44 34.59
C LEU A 166 4.74 -39.90 35.69
N GLN A 167 6.00 -39.70 35.33
CA GLN A 167 7.03 -39.16 36.23
C GLN A 167 7.27 -37.67 35.94
N ILE A 168 7.69 -36.95 36.97
CA ILE A 168 8.17 -35.57 36.85
C ILE A 168 9.69 -35.61 36.93
N LEU A 169 10.36 -35.04 35.93
CA LEU A 169 11.81 -35.01 35.84
C LEU A 169 12.38 -33.90 36.74
N CYS A 170 12.60 -34.21 38.01
CA CYS A 170 13.27 -33.29 38.94
C CYS A 170 14.79 -33.22 38.73
N ASP A 171 15.37 -34.30 38.23
CA ASP A 171 16.77 -34.39 37.81
C ASP A 171 16.82 -35.17 36.49
N ALA A 172 17.04 -34.44 35.38
CA ALA A 172 17.11 -35.03 34.06
C ALA A 172 18.30 -36.01 33.92
N GLN A 173 19.45 -35.72 34.54
CA GLN A 173 20.63 -36.57 34.47
C GLN A 173 20.38 -37.91 35.16
N ALA A 174 19.82 -37.89 36.37
CA ALA A 174 19.46 -39.12 37.08
C ALA A 174 18.38 -39.93 36.33
N TYR A 175 17.38 -39.23 35.76
CA TYR A 175 16.30 -39.84 34.99
C TYR A 175 16.83 -40.58 33.74
N PHE A 176 17.59 -39.89 32.89
CA PHE A 176 18.10 -40.49 31.66
C PHE A 176 19.16 -41.55 31.94
N ARG A 177 20.03 -41.38 32.94
CA ARG A 177 20.99 -42.42 33.35
C ARG A 177 20.30 -43.74 33.71
N THR A 178 19.16 -43.68 34.40
CA THR A 178 18.39 -44.87 34.77
C THR A 178 17.81 -45.55 33.53
N ARG A 179 17.21 -44.78 32.62
CA ARG A 179 16.62 -45.30 31.37
C ARG A 179 17.66 -45.78 30.35
N GLN A 180 18.89 -45.27 30.43
CA GLN A 180 20.03 -45.62 29.56
C GLN A 180 20.98 -46.66 30.18
N SER A 181 20.63 -47.26 31.32
CA SER A 181 21.51 -48.17 32.09
C SER A 181 22.08 -49.36 31.32
N PHE A 182 21.43 -49.80 30.24
CA PHE A 182 21.88 -50.89 29.36
C PHE A 182 22.17 -50.42 27.92
N LEU A 183 22.24 -49.11 27.69
CA LEU A 183 22.28 -48.55 26.35
C LEU A 183 23.58 -48.90 25.62
N ASP A 184 24.70 -48.98 26.34
CA ASP A 184 26.01 -49.26 25.74
C ASP A 184 26.18 -50.75 25.38
N GLU A 185 25.67 -51.66 26.21
CA GLU A 185 25.57 -53.08 25.89
C GLU A 185 24.67 -53.31 24.67
N ASP A 186 23.52 -52.63 24.63
CA ASP A 186 22.58 -52.72 23.51
C ASP A 186 23.18 -52.16 22.22
N LYS A 187 23.90 -51.03 22.28
CA LYS A 187 24.68 -50.50 21.14
C LYS A 187 25.69 -51.53 20.64
N ALA A 188 26.40 -52.24 21.54
CA ALA A 188 27.37 -53.25 21.15
C ALA A 188 26.71 -54.45 20.44
N MET A 189 25.58 -54.95 20.95
CA MET A 189 24.82 -56.03 20.32
C MET A 189 24.28 -55.63 18.94
N ILE A 190 23.68 -54.44 18.83
CA ILE A 190 23.17 -53.92 17.56
C ILE A 190 24.30 -53.78 16.55
N ARG A 191 25.44 -53.18 16.94
CA ARG A 191 26.59 -53.03 16.04
C ARG A 191 27.07 -54.38 15.52
N HIS A 192 27.23 -55.36 16.41
CA HIS A 192 27.63 -56.71 16.06
C HIS A 192 26.66 -57.37 15.06
N ASP A 193 25.34 -57.27 15.28
CA ASP A 193 24.35 -57.86 14.37
C ASP A 193 24.30 -57.20 12.99
N TYR A 194 24.52 -55.88 12.90
CA TYR A 194 24.64 -55.19 11.62
C TYR A 194 25.94 -55.52 10.88
N GLN A 195 27.04 -55.78 11.61
CA GLN A 195 28.31 -56.21 11.03
C GLN A 195 28.21 -57.64 10.48
N LEU A 196 27.48 -58.53 11.16
CA LEU A 196 27.24 -59.91 10.71
C LEU A 196 26.15 -60.05 9.62
N GLY A 197 25.55 -58.95 9.18
CA GLY A 197 24.49 -58.96 8.15
C GLY A 197 23.12 -59.45 8.66
N ARG A 198 22.93 -59.63 9.97
CA ARG A 198 21.62 -59.94 10.57
C ARG A 198 20.73 -58.70 10.65
N GLY A 199 21.33 -57.52 10.87
CA GLY A 199 20.63 -56.24 10.89
C GLY A 199 19.43 -56.26 11.84
N TYR A 200 18.25 -55.88 11.33
CA TYR A 200 17.00 -55.86 12.09
C TYR A 200 16.60 -57.23 12.69
N GLU A 201 16.85 -58.33 11.99
CA GLU A 201 16.47 -59.68 12.42
C GLU A 201 17.28 -60.19 13.62
N GLY A 202 18.33 -59.47 14.02
CA GLY A 202 19.06 -59.68 15.27
C GLY A 202 18.34 -59.05 16.48
N PHE A 203 19.11 -58.37 17.31
CA PHE A 203 18.65 -57.77 18.57
C PHE A 203 17.45 -56.83 18.38
N LEU A 204 17.41 -56.04 17.31
CA LEU A 204 16.35 -55.04 17.09
C LEU A 204 14.96 -55.63 16.88
N ARG A 205 14.82 -56.88 16.43
CA ARG A 205 13.53 -57.53 16.26
C ARG A 205 12.74 -57.57 17.57
N GLN A 206 13.42 -57.80 18.68
CA GLN A 206 12.83 -57.83 20.03
C GLN A 206 13.08 -56.52 20.79
N GLY A 207 14.26 -55.92 20.63
CA GLY A 207 14.62 -54.67 21.29
C GLY A 207 13.86 -53.45 20.76
N GLY A 208 13.55 -53.41 19.47
CA GLY A 208 12.86 -52.29 18.82
C GLY A 208 11.52 -51.93 19.47
N PRO A 209 10.58 -52.88 19.63
CA PRO A 209 9.33 -52.64 20.37
C PRO A 209 9.54 -52.17 21.82
N ALA A 210 10.55 -52.71 22.53
CA ALA A 210 10.86 -52.29 23.89
C ALA A 210 11.38 -50.84 23.93
N TYR A 211 12.26 -50.47 22.99
CA TYR A 211 12.73 -49.09 22.84
C TYR A 211 11.63 -48.14 22.44
N PHE A 212 10.70 -48.56 21.58
CA PHE A 212 9.52 -47.77 21.24
C PHE A 212 8.69 -47.44 22.49
N THR A 213 8.37 -48.44 23.32
CA THR A 213 7.65 -48.23 24.59
C THR A 213 8.41 -47.30 25.54
N LYS A 214 9.72 -47.53 25.76
CA LYS A 214 10.55 -46.65 26.61
C LYS A 214 10.60 -45.20 26.10
N THR A 215 10.62 -45.03 24.78
CA THR A 215 10.66 -43.72 24.12
C THR A 215 9.34 -42.99 24.30
N VAL A 216 8.20 -43.68 24.09
CA VAL A 216 6.86 -43.12 24.31
C VAL A 216 6.72 -42.61 25.75
N GLU A 217 7.13 -43.42 26.73
CA GLU A 217 7.09 -43.02 28.14
C GLU A 217 8.02 -41.84 28.43
N ALA A 218 9.24 -41.84 27.90
CA ALA A 218 10.18 -40.74 28.12
C ALA A 218 9.65 -39.41 27.56
N VAL A 219 9.04 -39.44 26.37
CA VAL A 219 8.38 -38.26 25.79
C VAL A 219 7.19 -37.84 26.65
N ALA A 220 6.35 -38.78 27.10
CA ALA A 220 5.21 -38.49 27.95
C ALA A 220 5.64 -37.88 29.30
N ASP A 221 6.70 -38.39 29.93
CA ASP A 221 7.24 -37.87 31.20
C ASP A 221 7.84 -36.47 31.04
N VAL A 222 8.56 -36.21 29.94
CA VAL A 222 9.10 -34.88 29.62
C VAL A 222 7.99 -33.87 29.39
N TRP A 223 6.96 -34.23 28.61
CA TRP A 223 5.78 -33.38 28.40
C TRP A 223 4.96 -33.18 29.68
N ASN A 224 4.78 -34.24 30.47
CA ASN A 224 4.17 -34.16 31.80
C ASN A 224 4.93 -33.16 32.66
N THR A 225 6.27 -33.21 32.64
CA THR A 225 7.12 -32.27 33.37
C THR A 225 6.93 -30.85 32.88
N VAL A 226 6.64 -30.58 31.61
CA VAL A 226 6.33 -29.21 31.15
C VAL A 226 4.93 -28.76 31.57
N LEU A 227 3.94 -29.65 31.49
CA LEU A 227 2.52 -29.35 31.73
C LEU A 227 2.10 -29.39 33.21
N ASN A 228 2.92 -29.96 34.08
CA ASN A 228 2.61 -30.03 35.51
C ASN A 228 2.97 -28.70 36.21
N ASN A 229 2.01 -28.06 36.87
CA ASN A 229 2.25 -26.82 37.63
C ASN A 229 2.71 -27.05 39.07
N ASP A 230 2.54 -28.26 39.60
CA ASP A 230 2.78 -28.55 40.99
C ASP A 230 4.27 -28.82 41.23
N SER A 231 4.85 -28.14 42.21
CA SER A 231 6.22 -28.35 42.65
C SER A 231 6.32 -29.61 43.50
N VAL A 232 6.25 -30.78 42.86
CA VAL A 232 6.49 -32.08 43.53
C VAL A 232 7.99 -32.34 43.70
N CYS A 233 8.84 -31.55 43.04
CA CYS A 233 10.29 -31.69 43.12
C CYS A 233 10.85 -31.16 44.46
N PRO A 234 11.83 -31.87 45.07
CA PRO A 234 12.49 -31.42 46.29
C PRO A 234 13.18 -30.06 46.19
N SER A 235 13.53 -29.65 44.97
CA SER A 235 14.04 -28.32 44.65
C SER A 235 13.30 -27.76 43.43
N PRO A 236 13.05 -26.44 43.37
CA PRO A 236 12.46 -25.83 42.19
C PRO A 236 13.31 -26.13 40.95
N LEU A 237 12.64 -26.45 39.85
CA LEU A 237 13.31 -26.56 38.56
C LEU A 237 13.97 -25.21 38.21
N PRO A 238 15.15 -25.22 37.56
CA PRO A 238 15.84 -23.99 37.21
C PRO A 238 14.97 -23.11 36.32
N ARG A 239 14.99 -21.79 36.57
CA ARG A 239 14.30 -20.81 35.73
C ARG A 239 15.23 -20.41 34.57
N PRO A 240 14.74 -20.34 33.32
CA PRO A 240 15.54 -19.83 32.22
C PRO A 240 15.89 -18.35 32.44
N SER A 241 17.00 -17.91 31.85
CA SER A 241 17.34 -16.48 31.83
C SER A 241 16.35 -15.68 30.98
N ASP A 242 16.18 -14.41 31.30
CA ASP A 242 15.38 -13.46 30.51
C ASP A 242 15.86 -13.39 29.05
N ARG A 243 17.17 -13.54 28.82
CA ARG A 243 17.74 -13.67 27.47
C ARG A 243 17.19 -14.89 26.72
N ALA A 244 17.07 -16.03 27.37
CA ALA A 244 16.53 -17.25 26.74
C ALA A 244 15.05 -17.08 26.40
N LEU A 245 14.25 -16.51 27.31
CA LEU A 245 12.84 -16.18 27.05
C LEU A 245 12.69 -15.14 25.92
N THR A 246 13.58 -14.16 25.85
CA THR A 246 13.61 -13.17 24.76
C THR A 246 13.74 -13.85 23.40
N TRP A 247 14.72 -14.75 23.25
CA TRP A 247 14.93 -15.46 21.99
C TRP A 247 13.85 -16.49 21.68
N TYR A 248 13.22 -17.07 22.71
CA TYR A 248 12.03 -17.89 22.55
C TYR A 248 10.90 -17.07 21.89
N PHE A 249 10.57 -15.89 22.41
CA PHE A 249 9.49 -15.06 21.83
C PHE A 249 9.85 -14.48 20.46
N VAL A 250 11.13 -14.18 20.19
CA VAL A 250 11.56 -13.80 18.84
C VAL A 250 11.31 -14.93 17.85
N SER A 251 11.68 -16.16 18.22
CA SER A 251 11.47 -17.34 17.37
C SER A 251 9.98 -17.65 17.22
N GLU A 252 9.19 -17.37 18.25
CA GLU A 252 7.73 -17.50 18.22
C GLU A 252 7.09 -16.52 17.23
N MET A 253 7.50 -15.24 17.27
CA MET A 253 7.04 -14.25 16.29
C MET A 253 7.41 -14.69 14.87
N GLU A 254 8.62 -15.20 14.66
CA GLU A 254 9.06 -15.73 13.36
C GLU A 254 8.16 -16.88 12.90
N PHE A 255 7.87 -17.84 13.78
CA PHE A 255 6.97 -18.95 13.47
C PHE A 255 5.56 -18.47 13.12
N LEU A 256 5.01 -17.52 13.89
CA LEU A 256 3.66 -17.01 13.68
C LEU A 256 3.53 -16.21 12.37
N VAL A 257 4.55 -15.45 11.99
CA VAL A 257 4.56 -14.70 10.72
C VAL A 257 4.88 -15.63 9.55
N ALA A 258 5.95 -16.41 9.59
CA ALA A 258 6.42 -17.18 8.45
C ALA A 258 5.64 -18.49 8.21
N VAL A 259 5.14 -19.15 9.26
CA VAL A 259 4.47 -20.46 9.15
C VAL A 259 2.95 -20.33 9.27
N LYS A 260 2.46 -19.44 10.15
CA LYS A 260 1.02 -19.25 10.39
C LYS A 260 0.42 -18.05 9.66
N ASP A 261 1.25 -17.24 9.00
CA ASP A 261 0.84 -16.04 8.27
C ASP A 261 -0.05 -15.12 9.12
N SER A 262 0.32 -14.93 10.40
CA SER A 262 -0.52 -14.25 11.39
C SER A 262 0.23 -13.16 12.15
N VAL A 263 0.33 -11.98 11.54
CA VAL A 263 0.90 -10.77 12.16
C VAL A 263 0.18 -10.39 13.46
N ARG A 264 -1.15 -10.56 13.52
CA ARG A 264 -1.94 -10.27 14.73
C ARG A 264 -1.49 -11.11 15.94
N GLN A 265 -1.23 -12.39 15.74
CA GLN A 265 -0.75 -13.26 16.82
C GLN A 265 0.69 -12.91 17.20
N ALA A 266 1.55 -12.64 16.22
CA ALA A 266 2.90 -12.17 16.48
C ALA A 266 2.93 -10.86 17.29
N GLN A 267 2.00 -9.94 17.02
CA GLN A 267 1.87 -8.69 17.77
C GLN A 267 1.45 -8.92 19.23
N ALA A 268 0.58 -9.90 19.50
CA ALA A 268 0.23 -10.28 20.88
C ALA A 268 1.42 -10.90 21.62
N VAL A 269 2.21 -11.75 20.93
CA VAL A 269 3.45 -12.31 21.49
C VAL A 269 4.51 -11.25 21.72
N TYR A 270 4.56 -10.21 20.88
CA TYR A 270 5.50 -9.11 21.04
C TYR A 270 5.36 -8.42 22.41
N GLU A 271 4.16 -8.33 22.97
CA GLU A 271 3.96 -7.78 24.33
C GLU A 271 4.68 -8.61 25.40
N ASN A 272 4.73 -9.93 25.22
CA ASN A 272 5.47 -10.82 26.12
C ASN A 272 6.97 -10.70 25.93
N PHE A 273 7.43 -10.56 24.68
CA PHE A 273 8.81 -10.21 24.36
C PHE A 273 9.25 -8.92 25.06
N GLU A 274 8.47 -7.84 25.01
CA GLU A 274 8.83 -6.57 25.68
C GLU A 274 8.91 -6.70 27.20
N LYS A 275 8.09 -7.55 27.82
CA LYS A 275 8.13 -7.78 29.29
C LYS A 275 9.41 -8.46 29.75
N VAL A 276 10.00 -9.34 28.93
CA VAL A 276 11.17 -10.14 29.31
C VAL A 276 12.47 -9.65 28.69
N ASN A 277 12.42 -8.80 27.67
CA ASN A 277 13.63 -8.42 26.95
C ASN A 277 14.54 -7.51 27.80
N PRO A 278 15.79 -7.92 28.11
CA PRO A 278 16.73 -7.10 28.86
C PRO A 278 17.39 -6.03 27.96
N ARG A 279 16.67 -5.53 26.94
CA ARG A 279 17.09 -4.54 25.93
C ARG A 279 18.24 -5.01 25.04
N ILE A 280 18.18 -6.23 24.54
CA ILE A 280 19.16 -6.79 23.60
C ILE A 280 18.96 -6.15 22.22
N PRO A 281 19.91 -5.37 21.66
CA PRO A 281 19.71 -4.72 20.36
C PRO A 281 19.44 -5.72 19.24
N GLU A 282 20.15 -6.85 19.22
CA GLU A 282 20.01 -7.88 18.18
C GLU A 282 18.61 -8.51 18.15
N SER A 283 17.91 -8.58 19.29
CA SER A 283 16.56 -9.14 19.34
C SER A 283 15.54 -8.20 18.70
N TYR A 284 15.71 -6.87 18.85
CA TYR A 284 14.92 -5.87 18.14
C TYR A 284 15.23 -5.86 16.64
N VAL A 285 16.49 -6.05 16.24
CA VAL A 285 16.83 -6.20 14.81
C VAL A 285 16.10 -7.41 14.21
N ARG A 286 16.14 -8.56 14.89
CA ARG A 286 15.48 -9.77 14.42
C ARG A 286 13.96 -9.64 14.39
N ALA A 287 13.36 -9.03 15.42
CA ALA A 287 11.92 -8.72 15.42
C ALA A 287 11.54 -7.80 14.25
N GLY A 288 12.37 -6.77 14.00
CA GLY A 288 12.20 -5.88 12.85
C GLY A 288 12.24 -6.62 11.51
N ASP A 289 13.22 -7.52 11.34
CA ASP A 289 13.35 -8.34 10.13
C ASP A 289 12.13 -9.25 9.91
N ILE A 290 11.61 -9.87 10.98
CA ILE A 290 10.43 -10.74 10.93
C ILE A 290 9.20 -9.97 10.43
N PHE A 291 8.93 -8.79 11.00
CA PHE A 291 7.77 -7.99 10.61
C PHE A 291 7.96 -7.33 9.23
N TYR A 292 9.18 -6.88 8.90
CA TYR A 292 9.47 -6.22 7.63
C TYR A 292 9.42 -7.16 6.43
N ALA A 293 9.73 -8.44 6.62
CA ALA A 293 9.62 -9.45 5.57
C ALA A 293 8.18 -9.74 5.14
N HIS A 294 7.18 -9.35 5.94
CA HIS A 294 5.77 -9.57 5.64
C HIS A 294 5.24 -8.56 4.60
N ALA A 295 4.28 -8.97 3.77
CA ALA A 295 3.79 -8.16 2.65
C ALA A 295 2.96 -6.93 3.08
N SER A 296 2.24 -7.03 4.21
CA SER A 296 1.37 -5.96 4.69
C SER A 296 2.14 -4.70 5.06
N ARG A 297 1.56 -3.54 4.75
CA ARG A 297 2.15 -2.23 5.07
C ARG A 297 2.31 -2.05 6.58
N GLU A 298 1.29 -2.40 7.37
CA GLU A 298 1.28 -2.29 8.82
C GLU A 298 2.42 -3.10 9.48
N ALA A 299 2.68 -4.32 8.97
CA ALA A 299 3.79 -5.13 9.47
C ALA A 299 5.15 -4.51 9.11
N ARG A 300 5.29 -3.98 7.89
CA ARG A 300 6.52 -3.28 7.49
C ARG A 300 6.79 -2.04 8.34
N GLU A 301 5.78 -1.22 8.58
CA GLU A 301 5.89 -0.06 9.47
C GLU A 301 6.30 -0.48 10.89
N ARG A 302 5.73 -1.58 11.40
CA ARG A 302 6.17 -2.15 12.68
C ARG A 302 7.63 -2.58 12.63
N GLY A 303 8.06 -3.26 11.57
CA GLY A 303 9.45 -3.69 11.39
C GLY A 303 10.43 -2.51 11.45
N VAL A 304 10.08 -1.39 10.81
CA VAL A 304 10.86 -0.15 10.84
C VAL A 304 10.95 0.43 12.25
N LEU A 305 9.86 0.43 13.02
CA LEU A 305 9.87 0.88 14.42
C LEU A 305 10.83 0.05 15.28
N GLU A 306 10.87 -1.27 15.07
CA GLU A 306 11.79 -2.15 15.81
C GLU A 306 13.26 -1.92 15.42
N TRP A 307 13.54 -1.68 14.14
CA TRP A 307 14.87 -1.25 13.71
C TRP A 307 15.26 0.11 14.31
N GLN A 308 14.34 1.07 14.43
CA GLN A 308 14.60 2.36 15.10
C GLN A 308 14.90 2.17 16.60
N LYS A 309 14.18 1.28 17.29
CA LYS A 309 14.49 0.89 18.67
C LYS A 309 15.91 0.30 18.76
N ALA A 310 16.25 -0.65 17.89
CA ALA A 310 17.59 -1.24 17.84
C ALA A 310 18.68 -0.18 17.59
N TYR A 311 18.46 0.73 16.64
CA TYR A 311 19.41 1.79 16.31
C TYR A 311 19.66 2.76 17.47
N SER A 312 18.61 3.07 18.26
CA SER A 312 18.72 3.97 19.41
C SER A 312 19.40 3.33 20.63
N LEU A 313 19.28 2.02 20.81
CA LEU A 313 20.02 1.27 21.84
C LEU A 313 21.53 1.19 21.55
N GLY A 314 21.93 1.30 20.28
CA GLY A 314 23.32 1.25 19.85
C GLY A 314 23.91 -0.17 19.79
N GLY A 315 25.22 -0.29 19.99
CA GLY A 315 25.95 -1.57 19.95
C GLY A 315 26.65 -1.88 18.62
N PRO A 316 27.36 -3.03 18.53
CA PRO A 316 28.21 -3.38 17.38
C PRO A 316 27.46 -3.43 16.03
N GLY A 317 26.19 -3.81 16.04
CA GLY A 317 25.34 -3.91 14.84
C GLY A 317 24.70 -2.60 14.37
N ARG A 318 24.92 -1.47 15.07
CA ARG A 318 24.21 -0.21 14.79
C ARG A 318 24.35 0.28 13.34
N SER A 319 25.54 0.14 12.76
CA SER A 319 25.78 0.55 11.37
C SER A 319 24.94 -0.26 10.38
N GLU A 320 24.82 -1.58 10.58
CA GLU A 320 24.00 -2.45 9.74
C GLU A 320 22.50 -2.12 9.87
N VAL A 321 22.03 -1.80 11.08
CA VAL A 321 20.65 -1.32 11.28
C VAL A 321 20.43 0.03 10.60
N GLY A 322 21.41 0.94 10.67
CA GLY A 322 21.37 2.22 9.96
C GLY A 322 21.23 2.04 8.45
N LYS A 323 21.96 1.10 7.85
CA LYS A 323 21.83 0.74 6.43
C LYS A 323 20.43 0.19 6.10
N LYS A 324 19.85 -0.68 6.94
CA LYS A 324 18.48 -1.19 6.75
C LYS A 324 17.44 -0.07 6.76
N LEU A 325 17.53 0.83 7.74
CA LEU A 325 16.65 2.00 7.85
C LEU A 325 16.82 2.94 6.65
N SER A 326 18.07 3.22 6.26
CA SER A 326 18.38 4.03 5.08
C SER A 326 17.76 3.43 3.81
N ALA A 327 17.94 2.12 3.58
CA ALA A 327 17.35 1.42 2.43
C ALA A 327 15.82 1.48 2.39
N HIS A 328 15.15 1.39 3.55
CA HIS A 328 13.70 1.58 3.65
C HIS A 328 13.29 2.98 3.19
N PHE A 329 13.90 4.03 3.74
CA PHE A 329 13.56 5.41 3.40
C PHE A 329 13.95 5.81 1.97
N ILE A 330 15.00 5.22 1.38
CA ILE A 330 15.30 5.35 -0.05
C ILE A 330 14.14 4.79 -0.89
N THR A 331 13.62 3.64 -0.49
CA THR A 331 12.49 3.01 -1.20
C THR A 331 11.23 3.87 -1.12
N GLU A 332 10.93 4.43 0.05
CA GLU A 332 9.82 5.38 0.23
C GLU A 332 10.01 6.66 -0.58
N GLY A 333 11.21 7.25 -0.53
CA GLY A 333 11.52 8.48 -1.27
C GLY A 333 11.40 8.28 -2.78
N ARG A 334 11.88 7.14 -3.30
CA ARG A 334 11.71 6.77 -4.73
C ARG A 334 10.26 6.62 -5.13
N PHE A 335 9.42 6.05 -4.26
CA PHE A 335 7.99 5.93 -4.52
C PHE A 335 7.34 7.31 -4.68
N PHE A 336 7.64 8.26 -3.78
CA PHE A 336 7.12 9.62 -3.88
C PHE A 336 7.71 10.39 -5.08
N LEU A 337 9.00 10.21 -5.38
CA LEU A 337 9.65 10.83 -6.53
C LEU A 337 9.04 10.35 -7.87
N ASP A 338 8.75 9.05 -8.00
CA ASP A 338 8.05 8.50 -9.17
C ASP A 338 6.61 9.02 -9.27
N LYS A 339 5.89 9.15 -8.15
CA LYS A 339 4.55 9.72 -8.11
C LYS A 339 4.56 11.19 -8.54
N ALA A 340 5.56 11.96 -8.13
CA ALA A 340 5.73 13.36 -8.50
C ALA A 340 5.96 13.57 -10.01
N GLY A 341 6.50 12.57 -10.72
CA GLY A 341 6.73 12.63 -12.16
C GLY A 341 5.48 12.36 -13.02
N LYS A 342 4.33 12.03 -12.42
CA LYS A 342 3.11 11.64 -13.13
C LYS A 342 2.11 12.81 -13.24
N PRO A 343 1.27 12.84 -14.30
CA PRO A 343 0.18 13.81 -14.38
C PRO A 343 -0.74 13.74 -13.14
N GLY A 344 -1.05 14.88 -12.54
CA GLY A 344 -1.86 14.94 -11.32
C GLY A 344 -1.08 14.67 -10.02
N ALA A 345 0.24 14.78 -10.04
CA ALA A 345 1.07 14.78 -8.84
C ALA A 345 0.59 15.80 -7.80
N GLU A 346 0.65 15.43 -6.53
CA GLU A 346 0.32 16.32 -5.43
C GLU A 346 1.51 17.25 -5.12
N ASP A 347 1.23 18.47 -4.65
CA ASP A 347 2.26 19.41 -4.21
C ASP A 347 3.16 18.85 -3.10
N THR A 348 2.66 17.85 -2.37
CA THR A 348 3.35 17.20 -1.25
C THR A 348 4.28 16.07 -1.69
N ASP A 349 4.19 15.56 -2.92
CA ASP A 349 4.94 14.37 -3.35
C ASP A 349 6.46 14.62 -3.37
N LEU A 350 6.94 15.74 -3.92
CA LEU A 350 8.37 16.08 -3.89
C LEU A 350 8.89 16.39 -2.48
N PRO A 351 8.19 17.20 -1.64
CA PRO A 351 8.56 17.36 -0.23
C PRO A 351 8.62 16.04 0.56
N ASN A 352 7.67 15.13 0.33
CA ASN A 352 7.66 13.81 0.98
C ASN A 352 8.84 12.95 0.52
N ALA A 353 9.19 12.99 -0.77
CA ALA A 353 10.38 12.32 -1.30
C ALA A 353 11.67 12.86 -0.64
N LEU A 354 11.81 14.18 -0.57
CA LEU A 354 12.95 14.84 0.06
C LEU A 354 13.07 14.45 1.54
N ASN A 355 11.97 14.53 2.30
CA ASN A 355 11.97 14.16 3.71
C ASN A 355 12.39 12.70 3.92
N ALA A 356 11.91 11.79 3.08
CA ALA A 356 12.30 10.39 3.15
C ALA A 356 13.82 10.23 2.90
N PHE A 357 14.37 10.86 1.85
CA PHE A 357 15.80 10.79 1.59
C PHE A 357 16.65 11.40 2.71
N GLU A 358 16.25 12.55 3.27
CA GLU A 358 16.92 13.16 4.43
C GLU A 358 16.95 12.21 5.64
N ARG A 359 15.81 11.58 5.96
CA ARG A 359 15.76 10.54 7.00
C ARG A 359 16.67 9.36 6.67
N GLY A 360 16.74 8.96 5.41
CA GLY A 360 17.66 7.91 4.95
C GLY A 360 19.13 8.26 5.18
N LEU A 361 19.51 9.54 4.98
CA LEU A 361 20.86 10.05 5.22
C LEU A 361 21.18 10.18 6.71
N ASP A 362 20.18 10.47 7.55
CA ASP A 362 20.35 10.54 9.01
C ASP A 362 20.76 9.19 9.62
N PHE A 363 20.27 8.08 9.04
CA PHE A 363 20.63 6.72 9.47
C PHE A 363 21.93 6.21 8.83
N ASP A 364 22.25 6.63 7.61
CA ASP A 364 23.52 6.33 6.93
C ASP A 364 24.09 7.56 6.23
N ARG A 365 24.88 8.34 6.98
CA ARG A 365 25.52 9.59 6.51
C ARG A 365 26.57 9.36 5.43
N THR A 366 27.00 8.12 5.22
CA THR A 366 28.01 7.78 4.22
C THR A 366 27.41 7.31 2.90
N ASN A 367 26.07 7.28 2.80
CA ASN A 367 25.39 6.82 1.61
C ASN A 367 25.37 7.90 0.51
N ALA A 368 26.27 7.77 -0.47
CA ALA A 368 26.39 8.68 -1.61
C ALA A 368 25.16 8.67 -2.54
N GLU A 369 24.44 7.55 -2.63
CA GLU A 369 23.21 7.43 -3.44
C GLU A 369 22.11 8.34 -2.88
N VAL A 370 21.93 8.35 -1.55
CA VAL A 370 20.95 9.23 -0.87
C VAL A 370 21.28 10.70 -1.10
N ALA A 371 22.55 11.09 -0.97
CA ALA A 371 22.96 12.47 -1.22
C ALA A 371 22.65 12.93 -2.65
N THR A 372 22.85 12.05 -3.64
CA THR A 372 22.50 12.31 -5.04
C THR A 372 20.98 12.49 -5.20
N LEU A 373 20.18 11.61 -4.61
CA LEU A 373 18.71 11.69 -4.65
C LEU A 373 18.17 12.97 -3.98
N ILE A 374 18.79 13.44 -2.90
CA ILE A 374 18.46 14.73 -2.27
C ILE A 374 18.74 15.88 -3.23
N GLU A 375 19.90 15.89 -3.89
CA GLU A 375 20.25 16.94 -4.85
C GLU A 375 19.28 16.96 -6.05
N GLU A 376 18.99 15.78 -6.63
CA GLU A 376 18.04 15.63 -7.73
C GLU A 376 16.63 16.08 -7.33
N THR A 377 16.17 15.72 -6.13
CA THR A 377 14.85 16.12 -5.64
C THR A 377 14.78 17.63 -5.41
N ASN A 378 15.83 18.26 -4.88
CA ASN A 378 15.90 19.71 -4.74
C ASN A 378 15.83 20.43 -6.10
N LYS A 379 16.56 19.93 -7.11
CA LYS A 379 16.46 20.46 -8.48
C LYS A 379 15.04 20.32 -9.04
N ALA A 380 14.39 19.18 -8.81
CA ALA A 380 13.01 18.94 -9.24
C ALA A 380 12.02 19.91 -8.56
N ILE A 381 12.18 20.17 -7.26
CA ILE A 381 11.37 21.15 -6.51
C ILE A 381 11.54 22.55 -7.10
N ILE A 382 12.79 22.99 -7.31
CA ILE A 382 13.07 24.32 -7.89
C ILE A 382 12.44 24.43 -9.28
N ALA A 383 12.68 23.45 -10.15
CA ALA A 383 12.12 23.46 -11.50
C ALA A 383 10.58 23.46 -11.51
N ARG A 384 9.94 22.75 -10.57
CA ARG A 384 8.48 22.77 -10.43
C ARG A 384 7.98 24.14 -9.96
N ASN A 385 8.66 24.76 -9.00
CA ASN A 385 8.31 26.10 -8.52
C ASN A 385 8.46 27.16 -9.61
N GLU A 386 9.50 27.07 -10.45
CA GLU A 386 9.68 27.95 -11.61
C GLU A 386 8.53 27.80 -12.63
N ARG A 387 8.07 26.58 -12.89
CA ARG A 387 6.90 26.32 -13.75
C ARG A 387 5.60 26.86 -13.13
N LEU A 388 5.45 26.72 -11.82
CA LEU A 388 4.30 27.28 -11.09
C LEU A 388 4.29 28.81 -11.17
N GLU A 389 5.43 29.46 -10.92
CA GLU A 389 5.56 30.91 -11.02
C GLU A 389 5.28 31.40 -12.45
N THR A 390 5.77 30.69 -13.47
CA THR A 390 5.46 30.98 -14.88
C THR A 390 3.95 30.91 -15.13
N THR A 391 3.28 29.89 -14.60
CA THR A 391 1.82 29.72 -14.72
C THR A 391 1.07 30.85 -14.03
N ILE A 392 1.49 31.24 -12.82
CA ILE A 392 0.91 32.37 -12.09
C ILE A 392 1.09 33.67 -12.87
N ASN A 393 2.26 33.91 -13.47
CA ASN A 393 2.53 35.08 -14.29
C ASN A 393 1.66 35.11 -15.57
N ILE A 394 1.40 33.97 -16.19
CA ILE A 394 0.47 33.86 -17.33
C ILE A 394 -0.94 34.27 -16.90
N ILE A 395 -1.43 33.75 -15.77
CA ILE A 395 -2.75 34.10 -15.21
C ILE A 395 -2.82 35.59 -14.89
N ALA A 396 -1.82 36.14 -14.20
CA ALA A 396 -1.77 37.56 -13.84
C ALA A 396 -1.76 38.48 -15.07
N ASN A 397 -1.04 38.11 -16.13
CA ASN A 397 -1.06 38.84 -17.40
C ASN A 397 -2.44 38.75 -18.08
N GLY A 398 -3.08 37.59 -18.06
CA GLY A 398 -4.46 37.41 -18.53
C GLY A 398 -5.44 38.31 -17.79
N GLU A 399 -5.31 38.44 -16.47
CA GLU A 399 -6.15 39.33 -15.66
C GLU A 399 -5.91 40.82 -15.94
N LYS A 400 -4.65 41.22 -16.15
CA LYS A 400 -4.30 42.59 -16.54
C LYS A 400 -4.93 42.96 -17.89
N ILE A 401 -4.85 42.06 -18.88
CA ILE A 401 -5.43 42.27 -20.21
C ILE A 401 -6.96 42.29 -20.12
N ARG A 402 -7.57 41.47 -19.25
CA ARG A 402 -9.01 41.56 -18.96
C ARG A 402 -9.39 42.96 -18.48
N ALA A 403 -8.67 43.51 -17.50
CA ALA A 403 -8.96 44.85 -16.97
C ALA A 403 -8.80 45.95 -18.04
N GLU A 404 -7.86 45.79 -18.97
CA GLU A 404 -7.72 46.68 -20.13
C GLU A 404 -8.92 46.57 -21.09
N ALA A 405 -9.41 45.35 -21.34
CA ALA A 405 -10.61 45.12 -22.14
C ALA A 405 -11.87 45.74 -21.49
N ASP A 406 -12.01 45.64 -20.17
CA ASP A 406 -13.10 46.28 -19.41
C ASP A 406 -13.07 47.82 -19.62
N ASN A 407 -11.88 48.44 -19.59
CA ASN A 407 -11.73 49.87 -19.86
C ASN A 407 -12.15 50.26 -21.31
N PHE A 408 -11.87 49.42 -22.31
CA PHE A 408 -12.35 49.66 -23.68
C PHE A 408 -13.86 49.56 -23.77
N ARG A 409 -14.46 48.58 -23.10
CA ARG A 409 -15.91 48.42 -23.01
C ARG A 409 -16.57 49.65 -22.39
N ASP A 410 -16.05 50.16 -21.27
CA ASP A 410 -16.58 51.33 -20.59
C ASP A 410 -16.53 52.60 -21.45
N ARG A 411 -15.50 52.71 -22.30
CA ARG A 411 -15.36 53.79 -23.29
C ARG A 411 -16.23 53.60 -24.55
N LYS A 412 -17.02 52.52 -24.60
CA LYS A 412 -17.81 52.10 -25.77
C LYS A 412 -16.97 51.80 -27.02
N ASP A 413 -15.69 51.51 -26.84
CA ASP A 413 -14.81 51.04 -27.90
C ASP A 413 -14.91 49.51 -28.00
N TYR A 414 -16.03 49.05 -28.53
CA TYR A 414 -16.39 47.64 -28.51
C TYR A 414 -15.45 46.76 -29.34
N ALA A 415 -14.83 47.32 -30.38
CA ALA A 415 -13.91 46.59 -31.26
C ALA A 415 -12.63 46.20 -30.52
N ASN A 416 -12.05 47.19 -29.83
CA ASN A 416 -10.87 46.94 -29.01
C ASN A 416 -11.22 46.12 -27.77
N ALA A 417 -12.41 46.27 -27.19
CA ALA A 417 -12.86 45.43 -26.07
C ALA A 417 -12.91 43.93 -26.44
N ILE A 418 -13.63 43.55 -27.51
CA ILE A 418 -13.76 42.14 -27.92
C ILE A 418 -12.40 41.55 -28.28
N LYS A 419 -11.57 42.28 -29.04
CA LYS A 419 -10.22 41.84 -29.41
C LYS A 419 -9.36 41.59 -28.16
N THR A 420 -9.39 42.49 -27.19
CA THR A 420 -8.58 42.40 -25.97
C THR A 420 -9.07 41.29 -25.04
N TYR A 421 -10.38 41.06 -24.93
CA TYR A 421 -10.90 39.88 -24.22
C TYR A 421 -10.46 38.56 -24.86
N ARG A 422 -10.47 38.45 -26.19
CA ARG A 422 -9.96 37.25 -26.90
C ARG A 422 -8.47 37.05 -26.66
N GLN A 423 -7.70 38.14 -26.60
CA GLN A 423 -6.28 38.07 -26.22
C GLN A 423 -6.12 37.55 -24.79
N ALA A 424 -6.91 38.02 -23.82
CA ALA A 424 -6.90 37.50 -22.45
C ALA A 424 -7.25 36.01 -22.37
N ILE A 425 -8.22 35.54 -23.16
CA ILE A 425 -8.55 34.10 -23.28
C ILE A 425 -7.32 33.31 -23.70
N GLY A 426 -6.55 33.78 -24.69
CA GLY A 426 -5.33 33.11 -25.13
C GLY A 426 -4.29 32.90 -24.02
N PHE A 427 -4.17 33.84 -23.08
CA PHE A 427 -3.31 33.66 -21.91
C PHE A 427 -3.84 32.58 -20.97
N PHE A 428 -5.12 32.58 -20.64
CA PHE A 428 -5.70 31.56 -19.76
C PHE A 428 -5.72 30.17 -20.41
N GLU A 429 -5.89 30.07 -21.72
CA GLU A 429 -5.82 28.80 -22.46
C GLU A 429 -4.38 28.26 -22.59
N ALA A 430 -3.35 29.10 -22.37
CA ALA A 430 -1.95 28.69 -22.32
C ALA A 430 -1.54 28.07 -20.97
N VAL A 431 -2.42 28.06 -19.97
CA VAL A 431 -2.18 27.42 -18.67
C VAL A 431 -2.31 25.90 -18.81
N ASP A 432 -1.24 25.17 -18.44
CA ASP A 432 -1.22 23.71 -18.46
C ASP A 432 -1.99 23.09 -17.27
N SER A 433 -2.32 21.82 -17.40
CA SER A 433 -2.97 20.93 -16.43
C SER A 433 -2.05 20.40 -15.32
N GLU A 434 -0.76 20.76 -15.31
CA GLU A 434 0.19 20.35 -14.26
C GLU A 434 -0.27 20.81 -12.87
N PHE A 435 -0.83 22.02 -12.77
CA PHE A 435 -1.27 22.62 -11.51
C PHE A 435 -2.79 22.79 -11.48
N LYS A 436 -3.47 21.85 -10.83
CA LYS A 436 -4.95 21.74 -10.85
C LYS A 436 -5.68 22.99 -10.37
N GLU A 437 -5.15 23.70 -9.37
CA GLU A 437 -5.77 24.93 -8.88
C GLU A 437 -5.73 26.03 -9.95
N GLN A 438 -4.56 26.27 -10.51
CA GLN A 438 -4.31 27.27 -11.56
C GLN A 438 -5.10 26.92 -12.84
N GLU A 439 -5.16 25.64 -13.22
CA GLU A 439 -5.98 25.14 -14.33
C GLU A 439 -7.47 25.48 -14.13
N ASN A 440 -8.02 25.24 -12.94
CA ASN A 440 -9.41 25.54 -12.63
C ASN A 440 -9.67 27.06 -12.67
N THR A 441 -8.78 27.86 -12.09
CA THR A 441 -8.84 29.32 -12.14
C THR A 441 -8.81 29.84 -13.59
N ALA A 442 -7.94 29.28 -14.43
CA ALA A 442 -7.85 29.64 -15.84
C ALA A 442 -9.13 29.28 -16.60
N LYS A 443 -9.65 28.06 -16.45
CA LYS A 443 -10.92 27.62 -17.06
C LYS A 443 -12.11 28.48 -16.64
N GLU A 444 -12.19 28.86 -15.38
CA GLU A 444 -13.24 29.75 -14.90
C GLU A 444 -13.14 31.14 -15.53
N ASN A 445 -11.93 31.71 -15.59
CA ASN A 445 -11.69 32.99 -16.24
C ASN A 445 -12.05 32.97 -17.74
N VAL A 446 -11.68 31.90 -18.48
CA VAL A 446 -12.09 31.72 -19.88
C VAL A 446 -13.62 31.76 -20.01
N ARG A 447 -14.33 31.05 -19.13
CA ARG A 447 -15.81 31.04 -19.14
C ARG A 447 -16.38 32.44 -18.88
N ARG A 448 -15.83 33.18 -17.91
CA ARG A 448 -16.25 34.55 -17.58
C ARG A 448 -15.98 35.51 -18.75
N LEU A 449 -14.82 35.42 -19.39
CA LEU A 449 -14.47 36.24 -20.55
C LEU A 449 -15.35 35.98 -21.76
N ARG A 450 -15.65 34.71 -22.07
CA ARG A 450 -16.58 34.37 -23.14
C ARG A 450 -17.98 34.93 -22.89
N LYS A 451 -18.42 34.99 -21.62
CA LYS A 451 -19.66 35.68 -21.25
C LYS A 451 -19.54 37.19 -21.45
N ALA A 452 -18.45 37.82 -20.99
CA ALA A 452 -18.23 39.26 -21.16
C ALA A 452 -18.21 39.69 -22.63
N ILE A 453 -17.63 38.89 -23.53
CA ILE A 453 -17.71 39.11 -24.98
C ILE A 453 -19.17 39.09 -25.45
N GLY A 454 -19.96 38.11 -25.01
CA GLY A 454 -21.40 38.06 -25.32
C GLY A 454 -22.17 39.27 -24.80
N ASP A 455 -21.85 39.75 -23.60
CA ASP A 455 -22.46 40.95 -23.02
C ASP A 455 -22.08 42.21 -23.85
N VAL A 456 -20.83 42.33 -24.30
CA VAL A 456 -20.41 43.43 -25.20
C VAL A 456 -21.13 43.35 -26.54
N ILE A 457 -21.32 42.16 -27.10
CA ILE A 457 -22.07 41.98 -28.35
C ILE A 457 -23.52 42.46 -28.19
N ASN A 458 -24.16 42.16 -27.06
CA ASN A 458 -25.50 42.68 -26.77
C ASN A 458 -25.48 44.21 -26.65
N ASP A 459 -24.47 44.80 -25.98
CA ASP A 459 -24.30 46.26 -25.91
C ASP A 459 -24.17 46.89 -27.32
N ILE A 460 -23.49 46.21 -28.26
CA ILE A 460 -23.40 46.64 -29.68
C ILE A 460 -24.77 46.59 -30.37
N LEU A 461 -25.52 45.49 -30.20
CA LEU A 461 -26.86 45.32 -30.81
C LEU A 461 -27.87 46.33 -30.25
N ASP A 462 -27.79 46.64 -28.96
CA ASP A 462 -28.60 47.67 -28.31
C ASP A 462 -28.24 49.07 -28.83
N ALA A 463 -26.94 49.37 -28.99
CA ALA A 463 -26.49 50.63 -29.58
C ALA A 463 -26.94 50.79 -31.05
N ALA A 464 -26.94 49.71 -31.82
CA ALA A 464 -27.46 49.67 -33.18
C ALA A 464 -28.98 49.92 -33.22
N SER A 465 -29.73 49.29 -32.32
CA SER A 465 -31.19 49.51 -32.18
C SER A 465 -31.51 50.95 -31.79
N ALA A 466 -30.76 51.52 -30.84
CA ALA A 466 -30.91 52.92 -30.44
C ALA A 466 -30.63 53.91 -31.58
N ALA A 467 -29.70 53.60 -32.49
CA ALA A 467 -29.45 54.40 -33.69
C ALA A 467 -30.64 54.37 -34.66
N ILE A 468 -31.32 53.22 -34.80
CA ILE A 468 -32.57 53.12 -35.58
C ILE A 468 -33.67 53.98 -34.95
N ASP A 469 -33.86 53.89 -33.63
CA ASP A 469 -34.87 54.67 -32.90
C ASP A 469 -34.60 56.19 -33.01
N GLU A 470 -33.33 56.62 -32.92
CA GLU A 470 -32.95 58.02 -33.10
C GLU A 470 -33.14 58.49 -34.55
N GLY A 471 -32.91 57.60 -35.52
CA GLY A 471 -33.25 57.81 -36.93
C GLY A 471 -34.75 58.04 -37.13
N ASP A 472 -35.60 57.19 -36.53
CA ASP A 472 -37.06 57.33 -36.57
C ASP A 472 -37.52 58.67 -35.97
N ARG A 473 -36.99 59.07 -34.80
CA ARG A 473 -37.30 60.39 -34.20
C ARG A 473 -36.87 61.56 -35.10
N SER A 474 -35.73 61.44 -35.77
CA SER A 474 -35.22 62.47 -36.67
C SER A 474 -36.09 62.59 -37.92
N LYS A 475 -36.54 61.45 -38.46
CA LYS A 475 -37.50 61.37 -39.58
C LYS A 475 -38.84 62.00 -39.21
N ASP A 476 -39.39 61.68 -38.04
CA ASP A 476 -40.66 62.23 -37.54
C ASP A 476 -40.57 63.75 -37.29
N SER A 477 -39.37 64.26 -37.01
CA SER A 477 -39.07 65.70 -36.86
C SER A 477 -38.75 66.40 -38.19
N ASN A 478 -38.94 65.73 -39.34
CA ASN A 478 -38.58 66.20 -40.69
C ASN A 478 -37.07 66.52 -40.90
N ARG A 479 -36.18 65.97 -40.07
CA ARG A 479 -34.72 66.07 -40.23
C ARG A 479 -34.20 64.83 -40.96
N PHE A 480 -34.52 64.75 -42.26
CA PHE A 480 -34.29 63.53 -43.05
C PHE A 480 -32.81 63.21 -43.30
N GLU A 481 -31.95 64.22 -43.44
CA GLU A 481 -30.48 64.03 -43.55
C GLU A 481 -29.92 63.37 -42.27
N ASP A 482 -30.31 63.87 -41.10
CA ASP A 482 -29.93 63.30 -39.80
C ASP A 482 -30.45 61.87 -39.66
N ALA A 483 -31.70 61.60 -40.07
CA ALA A 483 -32.30 60.27 -40.02
C ALA A 483 -31.54 59.26 -40.88
N ILE A 484 -31.24 59.63 -42.14
CA ILE A 484 -30.46 58.78 -43.07
C ILE A 484 -29.07 58.49 -42.51
N ALA A 485 -28.40 59.50 -41.97
CA ALA A 485 -27.09 59.33 -41.34
C ALA A 485 -27.12 58.37 -40.14
N LYS A 486 -28.19 58.42 -39.32
CA LYS A 486 -28.38 57.50 -38.18
C LYS A 486 -28.64 56.06 -38.61
N TYR A 487 -29.43 55.83 -39.66
CA TYR A 487 -29.60 54.47 -40.20
C TYR A 487 -28.31 53.93 -40.83
N ASP A 488 -27.51 54.77 -41.49
CA ASP A 488 -26.20 54.37 -42.04
C ASP A 488 -25.18 54.00 -40.96
N GLN A 489 -25.30 54.58 -39.77
CA GLN A 489 -24.45 54.23 -38.63
C GLN A 489 -24.67 52.79 -38.13
N VAL A 490 -25.85 52.21 -38.33
CA VAL A 490 -26.20 50.85 -37.84
C VAL A 490 -25.24 49.81 -38.41
N ALA A 491 -25.02 49.82 -39.72
CA ALA A 491 -24.09 48.89 -40.37
C ALA A 491 -22.66 49.05 -39.85
N THR A 492 -22.26 50.28 -39.53
CA THR A 492 -20.94 50.58 -38.95
C THR A 492 -20.82 50.05 -37.52
N ILE A 493 -21.85 50.25 -36.69
CA ILE A 493 -21.88 49.79 -35.28
C ILE A 493 -21.77 48.26 -35.21
N VAL A 494 -22.59 47.54 -35.98
CA VAL A 494 -22.61 46.07 -35.93
C VAL A 494 -21.45 45.40 -36.70
N SER A 495 -20.71 46.15 -37.52
CA SER A 495 -19.52 45.63 -38.24
C SER A 495 -18.41 45.14 -37.29
N VAL A 496 -18.45 45.62 -36.04
CA VAL A 496 -17.51 45.27 -34.98
C VAL A 496 -17.74 43.85 -34.43
N ILE A 497 -18.93 43.29 -34.63
CA ILE A 497 -19.27 41.93 -34.20
C ILE A 497 -18.51 40.93 -35.09
N PRO A 498 -17.65 40.08 -34.52
CA PRO A 498 -16.86 39.11 -35.27
C PRO A 498 -17.71 38.07 -36.02
N ASP A 499 -17.22 37.62 -37.18
CA ASP A 499 -17.94 36.67 -38.05
C ASP A 499 -17.86 35.21 -37.59
N ASP A 500 -17.08 34.89 -36.56
CA ASP A 500 -16.97 33.56 -35.95
C ASP A 500 -17.97 33.34 -34.79
N GLU A 501 -18.86 34.30 -34.54
CA GLU A 501 -19.87 34.22 -33.48
C GLU A 501 -21.04 33.27 -33.81
N ARG A 502 -21.87 33.02 -32.80
CA ARG A 502 -23.04 32.12 -32.87
C ARG A 502 -24.02 32.57 -33.96
N GLN A 503 -24.68 31.59 -34.59
CA GLN A 503 -25.64 31.84 -35.67
C GLN A 503 -26.76 32.81 -35.26
N SER A 504 -27.27 32.74 -34.03
CA SER A 504 -28.29 33.66 -33.53
C SER A 504 -27.83 35.12 -33.53
N VAL A 505 -26.58 35.39 -33.16
CA VAL A 505 -26.00 36.75 -33.15
C VAL A 505 -25.86 37.28 -34.58
N LYS A 506 -25.51 36.41 -35.53
CA LYS A 506 -25.43 36.77 -36.96
C LYS A 506 -26.80 37.12 -37.51
N GLU A 507 -27.81 36.32 -37.22
CA GLU A 507 -29.18 36.59 -37.63
C GLU A 507 -29.69 37.93 -37.07
N ASP A 508 -29.38 38.24 -35.81
CA ASP A 508 -29.81 39.51 -35.20
C ASP A 508 -29.03 40.71 -35.76
N LYS A 509 -27.73 40.56 -36.04
CA LYS A 509 -26.92 41.52 -36.79
C LYS A 509 -27.54 41.79 -38.17
N ASP A 510 -27.85 40.75 -38.93
CA ASP A 510 -28.39 40.86 -40.29
C ASP A 510 -29.79 41.51 -40.30
N LYS A 511 -30.66 41.14 -39.36
CA LYS A 511 -31.99 41.76 -39.19
C LYS A 511 -31.89 43.25 -38.91
N LEU A 512 -30.96 43.69 -38.04
CA LEU A 512 -30.78 45.11 -37.74
C LEU A 512 -30.28 45.88 -38.96
N VAL A 513 -29.37 45.29 -39.74
CA VAL A 513 -28.88 45.89 -40.99
C VAL A 513 -30.00 46.00 -42.03
N GLU A 514 -30.79 44.95 -42.21
CA GLU A 514 -31.94 44.94 -43.14
C GLU A 514 -33.02 45.94 -42.73
N LEU A 515 -33.34 45.99 -41.42
CA LEU A 515 -34.30 46.95 -40.87
C LEU A 515 -33.82 48.39 -41.08
N ALA A 516 -32.55 48.69 -40.79
CA ALA A 516 -31.97 50.01 -41.01
C ALA A 516 -31.97 50.41 -42.49
N ALA A 517 -31.65 49.48 -43.40
CA ALA A 517 -31.71 49.71 -44.84
C ALA A 517 -33.14 50.04 -45.32
N THR A 518 -34.13 49.29 -44.82
CA THR A 518 -35.55 49.54 -45.13
C THR A 518 -35.98 50.92 -44.64
N LYS A 519 -35.67 51.27 -43.38
CA LYS A 519 -35.99 52.56 -42.77
C LYS A 519 -35.28 53.74 -43.47
N LYS A 520 -34.07 53.52 -43.96
CA LYS A 520 -33.33 54.50 -44.77
C LYS A 520 -34.06 54.82 -46.07
N GLU A 521 -34.54 53.81 -46.78
CA GLU A 521 -35.31 54.02 -48.01
C GLU A 521 -36.66 54.71 -47.73
N GLU A 522 -37.35 54.34 -46.66
CA GLU A 522 -38.56 55.05 -46.21
C GLU A 522 -38.29 56.53 -45.94
N ALA A 523 -37.19 56.87 -45.26
CA ALA A 523 -36.80 58.25 -44.97
C ALA A 523 -36.46 59.04 -46.25
N LYS A 524 -35.80 58.43 -47.24
CA LYS A 524 -35.55 59.06 -48.54
C LYS A 524 -36.85 59.35 -49.30
N VAL A 525 -37.78 58.39 -49.32
CA VAL A 525 -39.09 58.58 -49.95
C VAL A 525 -39.90 59.66 -49.23
N ALA A 526 -39.87 59.68 -47.90
CA ALA A 526 -40.53 60.71 -47.08
C ALA A 526 -39.94 62.11 -47.34
N LYS A 527 -38.60 62.22 -47.46
CA LYS A 527 -37.91 63.46 -47.84
C LYS A 527 -38.42 64.02 -49.17
N ILE A 528 -38.46 63.17 -50.22
CA ILE A 528 -38.94 63.57 -51.55
C ILE A 528 -40.39 64.06 -51.49
N ARG A 529 -41.27 63.34 -50.77
CA ARG A 529 -42.68 63.73 -50.61
C ARG A 529 -42.83 65.05 -49.84
N TYR A 530 -42.04 65.26 -48.80
CA TYR A 530 -42.05 66.49 -48.01
C TYR A 530 -41.55 67.69 -48.83
N GLU A 531 -40.47 67.53 -49.60
CA GLU A 531 -39.95 68.57 -50.50
C GLU A 531 -40.95 68.93 -51.62
N GLN A 532 -41.63 67.94 -52.20
CA GLN A 532 -42.71 68.16 -53.18
C GLN A 532 -43.91 68.91 -52.57
N ALA A 533 -44.36 68.53 -51.38
CA ALA A 533 -45.45 69.21 -50.67
C ALA A 533 -45.09 70.66 -50.29
N MET A 534 -43.83 70.91 -49.91
CA MET A 534 -43.33 72.27 -49.66
C MET A 534 -43.26 73.12 -50.95
N GLN A 535 -42.89 72.52 -52.09
CA GLN A 535 -42.91 73.19 -53.39
C GLN A 535 -44.34 73.50 -53.86
N GLU A 536 -45.29 72.59 -53.63
CA GLU A 536 -46.72 72.81 -53.93
C GLU A 536 -47.34 73.88 -53.02
N GLN A 537 -46.98 73.94 -51.74
CA GLN A 537 -47.40 75.02 -50.84
C GLN A 537 -46.77 76.38 -51.20
N ALA A 538 -45.51 76.39 -51.65
CA ALA A 538 -44.85 77.61 -52.15
C ALA A 538 -45.48 78.09 -53.48
N ALA A 539 -45.90 77.16 -54.35
CA ALA A 539 -46.64 77.45 -55.58
C ALA A 539 -48.08 77.94 -55.30
N ALA A 540 -48.74 77.42 -54.27
CA ALA A 540 -50.05 77.90 -53.82
C ALA A 540 -49.98 79.28 -53.14
N ALA A 541 -48.90 79.58 -52.41
CA ALA A 541 -48.67 80.88 -51.79
C ALA A 541 -48.30 82.00 -52.78
N THR A 542 -47.86 81.67 -53.99
CA THR A 542 -47.59 82.63 -55.07
C THR A 542 -48.77 82.84 -56.03
N ALA A 543 -49.88 82.10 -55.86
CA ALA A 543 -51.06 82.12 -56.73
C ALA A 543 -52.33 82.70 -56.08
N ALA A 544 -52.22 83.72 -55.21
CA ALA A 544 -53.39 84.44 -54.69
C ALA A 544 -53.14 85.96 -54.48
N PRO A 545 -53.81 86.84 -55.24
CA PRO A 545 -53.95 88.26 -54.92
C PRO A 545 -55.34 88.62 -54.34
N GLY A 546 -55.35 89.23 -53.14
CA GLY A 546 -56.24 90.35 -52.78
C GLY A 546 -57.62 90.10 -52.12
N GLY A 547 -57.78 90.58 -50.88
CA GLY A 547 -58.84 91.55 -50.52
C GLY A 547 -59.98 91.18 -49.53
N ALA A 548 -59.99 91.89 -48.39
CA ALA A 548 -61.11 92.28 -47.48
C ALA A 548 -61.76 91.20 -46.57
N ALA A 549 -62.23 91.44 -45.34
CA ALA A 549 -62.15 92.45 -44.26
C ALA A 549 -62.84 91.81 -43.01
N PRO A 550 -62.74 92.34 -41.77
CA PRO A 550 -62.81 91.57 -40.52
C PRO A 550 -64.22 91.48 -39.88
N ALA A 551 -64.44 90.44 -39.06
CA ALA A 551 -65.60 90.32 -38.16
C ALA A 551 -65.15 90.27 -36.68
N PRO A 552 -65.88 90.88 -35.72
CA PRO A 552 -65.47 90.96 -34.32
C PRO A 552 -65.94 89.77 -33.46
N ALA A 553 -65.30 89.66 -32.31
CA ALA A 553 -65.23 88.55 -31.34
C ALA A 553 -66.54 88.11 -30.65
N PRO A 554 -66.47 86.94 -29.96
CA PRO A 554 -67.03 86.79 -28.62
C PRO A 554 -65.97 86.42 -27.57
N ALA A 555 -66.23 86.90 -26.34
CA ALA A 555 -65.38 86.89 -25.15
C ALA A 555 -65.47 85.55 -24.34
N PRO A 556 -64.63 85.36 -23.30
CA PRO A 556 -64.18 84.06 -22.79
C PRO A 556 -64.83 83.63 -21.45
N ALA A 557 -64.59 82.37 -21.04
CA ALA A 557 -64.41 81.90 -19.64
C ALA A 557 -64.27 80.35 -19.60
N PRO A 558 -63.84 79.69 -18.50
CA PRO A 558 -62.83 80.06 -17.49
C PRO A 558 -61.83 78.91 -17.18
N ALA A 559 -60.72 79.22 -16.51
CA ALA A 559 -59.82 78.24 -15.88
C ALA A 559 -60.31 77.83 -14.47
N PRO A 560 -59.94 76.65 -13.95
CA PRO A 560 -59.14 76.62 -12.70
C PRO A 560 -58.27 75.33 -12.54
N PRO A 561 -57.57 75.10 -11.40
CA PRO A 561 -56.60 75.95 -10.69
C PRO A 561 -55.27 75.21 -10.44
N ALA A 562 -54.31 75.93 -9.87
CA ALA A 562 -53.00 75.42 -9.44
C ALA A 562 -53.05 74.61 -8.13
N GLN A 563 -52.16 73.60 -8.03
CA GLN A 563 -51.28 73.35 -6.89
C GLN A 563 -49.90 72.96 -7.40
#